data_AF-A0A9X0WKB0-F1
#
_entry.id   AF-A0A9X0WKB0-F1
#
_cell.length_a   1.000
_cell.length_b   1.000
_cell.length_c   1.000
_cell.angle_alpha   90.00
_cell.angle_beta   90.00
_cell.angle_gamma   90.00
#
_symmetry.space_group_name_H-M   'P 1'
#
loop_
_entity.id
_entity.type
_entity.pdbx_description
1 polymer ?
#
loop_
_entity_poly.entity_id
_entity_poly.type
_entity_poly.pdbx_seq_one_letter_code
_entity_poly.pdbx_strand_id
1 'polypeptide(L)' 'MSTKRTIAFWELCRQGFPLIADAANDAWSHGKAFRLSSEIKVARSLKVLIEQCNWEVERPAGSR' A
#
# COMPACT_ATOMS: atom_id res chain seq x y z
N MET A 1 3.46 -3.34 -11.48
CA MET A 1 3.45 -2.72 -10.15
C MET A 1 4.73 -1.89 -9.96
N SER A 2 4.66 -0.75 -9.28
CA SER A 2 5.85 0.02 -8.83
C SER A 2 6.66 -0.81 -7.82
N THR A 3 8.00 -0.67 -7.80
CA THR A 3 8.89 -1.37 -6.86
C THR A 3 8.43 -1.24 -5.42
N LYS A 4 7.91 -0.07 -5.01
CA LYS A 4 7.42 0.15 -3.64
C LYS A 4 6.18 -0.66 -3.32
N ARG A 5 5.25 -0.80 -4.28
CA ARG A 5 4.02 -1.60 -4.10
C ARG A 5 4.35 -3.08 -3.94
N THR A 6 5.34 -3.57 -4.69
CA THR A 6 5.83 -4.95 -4.55
C THR A 6 6.47 -5.16 -3.18
N ILE A 7 7.28 -4.22 -2.68
CA ILE A 7 7.86 -4.32 -1.32
C ILE A 7 6.75 -4.29 -0.26
N ALA A 8 5.75 -3.41 -0.41
CA ALA A 8 4.64 -3.30 0.54
C ALA A 8 3.81 -4.58 0.60
N PHE A 9 3.54 -5.19 -0.56
CA PHE A 9 2.86 -6.48 -0.67
C PHE A 9 3.63 -7.58 0.06
N TRP A 10 4.93 -7.70 -0.20
CA TRP A 10 5.77 -8.69 0.46
C TRP A 10 5.85 -8.50 1.98
N GLU A 11 5.99 -7.26 2.46
CA GLU A 11 6.03 -6.97 3.89
C GLU A 11 4.70 -7.28 4.60
N LEU A 12 3.56 -7.01 3.95
CA LEU A 12 2.24 -7.39 4.48
C LEU A 12 2.11 -8.92 4.57
N CYS A 13 2.49 -9.65 3.52
CA CYS A 13 2.50 -11.11 3.53
C CYS A 13 3.44 -11.67 4.61
N ARG A 14 4.65 -11.10 4.75
CA ARG A 14 5.65 -11.51 5.74
C ARG A 14 5.17 -11.33 7.18
N GLN A 15 4.32 -10.34 7.43
CA GLN A 15 3.74 -10.07 8.75
C GLN A 15 2.43 -10.84 9.02
N GLY A 16 2.01 -11.73 8.11
CA GLY A 16 0.82 -12.55 8.29
C GLY A 16 -0.49 -11.87 7.84
N PHE A 17 -0.39 -10.86 6.97
CA PHE A 17 -1.54 -10.12 6.46
C PHE A 17 -1.78 -10.30 4.95
N PRO A 18 -1.90 -11.52 4.41
CA PRO A 18 -2.04 -11.75 2.97
C PRO A 18 -3.32 -11.13 2.38
N LEU A 19 -4.45 -11.21 3.08
CA LEU A 19 -5.71 -10.59 2.62
C LEU A 19 -5.62 -9.06 2.54
N ILE A 20 -4.84 -8.44 3.44
CA ILE A 20 -4.58 -7.00 3.43
C ILE A 20 -3.64 -6.65 2.27
N ALA A 21 -2.66 -7.51 1.97
CA ALA A 21 -1.76 -7.35 0.84
C ALA A 21 -2.54 -7.34 -0.49
N ASP A 22 -3.48 -8.28 -0.65
CA ASP A 22 -4.34 -8.34 -1.83
C ASP A 22 -5.25 -7.10 -1.93
N ALA A 23 -5.91 -6.70 -0.84
CA ALA A 23 -6.74 -5.52 -0.81
C ALA A 23 -5.97 -4.22 -1.13
N ALA A 24 -4.74 -4.09 -0.60
CA ALA A 24 -3.88 -2.95 -0.87
C ALA A 24 -3.44 -2.92 -2.34
N ASN A 25 -3.03 -4.07 -2.87
CA ASN A 25 -2.64 -4.19 -4.27
C ASN A 25 -3.80 -3.88 -5.22
N ASP A 26 -5.00 -4.39 -4.92
CA ASP A 26 -6.20 -4.13 -5.72
C ASP A 26 -6.56 -2.64 -5.71
N ALA A 27 -6.57 -2.01 -4.53
CA ALA A 27 -6.82 -0.57 -4.42
C ALA A 27 -5.83 0.24 -5.27
N TRP A 28 -4.52 -0.03 -5.15
CA TRP A 28 -3.52 0.71 -5.91
C TRP A 28 -3.56 0.45 -7.41
N SER A 29 -3.99 -0.74 -7.84
CA SER A 29 -4.15 -1.10 -9.25
C SER A 29 -5.32 -0.33 -9.88
N HIS A 30 -6.32 0.02 -9.08
CA HIS A 30 -7.44 0.88 -9.46
C HIS A 30 -7.16 2.38 -9.26
N GLY A 31 -5.92 2.77 -8.95
CA GLY A 31 -5.57 4.17 -8.69
C GLY A 31 -6.17 4.74 -7.41
N LYS A 32 -6.56 3.88 -6.46
CA LYS A 32 -7.15 4.27 -5.17
C LYS A 32 -6.13 4.10 -4.05
N ALA A 33 -6.16 5.01 -3.07
CA ALA A 33 -5.40 4.85 -1.85
C ALA A 33 -5.96 3.72 -0.98
N PHE A 34 -5.06 2.97 -0.36
CA PHE A 34 -5.39 1.94 0.61
C PHE A 34 -5.25 2.48 2.04
N ARG A 35 -6.29 2.32 2.86
CA ARG A 35 -6.27 2.74 4.27
C ARG A 35 -6.31 1.50 5.17
N LEU A 36 -5.26 1.32 5.97
CA LEU A 36 -5.24 0.31 7.03
C LEU A 36 -6.30 0.63 8.10
N SER A 37 -7.01 -0.40 8.56
CA SER A 37 -7.86 -0.28 9.75
C SER A 37 -7.00 0.06 10.97
N SER A 38 -7.51 0.91 11.86
CA SER A 38 -6.85 1.34 13.11
C SER A 38 -6.57 0.19 14.07
N GLU A 39 -7.31 -0.92 13.95
CA GLU A 39 -7.15 -2.13 14.76
C GLU A 39 -5.92 -2.96 14.37
N ILE A 40 -5.39 -2.74 13.15
CA ILE A 40 -4.32 -3.55 12.58
C ILE A 40 -2.97 -2.92 12.94
N LYS A 41 -2.25 -3.57 13.85
CA LYS A 41 -0.93 -3.14 14.30
C LYS A 41 0.16 -3.67 13.38
N VAL A 42 0.59 -2.84 12.44
CA VAL A 42 1.79 -3.07 11.62
C VAL A 42 2.97 -2.21 12.10
N ALA A 43 4.19 -2.62 11.76
CA ALA A 43 5.39 -1.84 12.01
C ALA A 43 5.30 -0.44 11.38
N ARG A 44 5.93 0.56 12.02
CA ARG A 44 5.93 1.96 11.54
C ARG A 44 6.48 2.07 10.11
N SER A 45 7.52 1.31 9.79
CA SER A 45 8.13 1.27 8.45
C SER A 45 7.12 0.85 7.38
N LEU A 46 6.26 -0.13 7.68
CA LEU A 46 5.22 -0.59 6.76
C LEU A 46 4.11 0.46 6.58
N LYS A 47 3.74 1.19 7.64
CA LYS A 47 2.80 2.33 7.52
C LYS A 47 3.33 3.40 6.57
N VAL A 48 4.58 3.80 6.74
CA VAL A 48 5.24 4.78 5.87
C VAL A 48 5.29 4.27 4.42
N LEU A 49 5.58 2.99 4.21
CA LEU A 49 5.62 2.41 2.87
C LEU A 49 4.24 2.40 2.20
N ILE A 50 3.17 2.11 2.96
CA ILE A 50 1.78 2.17 2.48
C ILE A 50 1.40 3.62 2.13
N GLU A 51 1.76 4.60 2.96
CA GLU A 51 1.54 6.02 2.69
C GLU A 51 2.26 6.47 1.40
N GLN A 52 3.48 6.01 1.16
CA GLN A 52 4.20 6.29 -0.08
C GLN A 52 3.50 5.69 -1.31
N CYS A 53 2.99 4.45 -1.19
CA CYS A 53 2.23 3.82 -2.26
C CYS A 53 0.92 4.57 -2.54
N ASN A 54 0.24 5.05 -1.50
CA ASN A 54 -0.95 5.89 -1.61
C ASN A 54 -0.64 7.21 -2.32
N TRP A 55 0.45 7.88 -1.94
CA TRP A 55 0.86 9.12 -2.59
C TRP A 55 1.15 8.90 -4.09
N GLU A 56 1.76 7.79 -4.47
CA GLU A 56 2.01 7.46 -5.89
C GLU A 56 0.73 7.28 -6.72
N VAL A 57 -0.37 6.80 -6.12
CA VAL A 57 -1.66 6.64 -6.82
C VAL A 57 -2.52 7.89 -6.77
N GLU A 58 -2.44 8.68 -5.70
CA GLU A 58 -3.19 9.93 -5.54
C GLU A 58 -2.61 11.07 -6.39
N ARG A 59 -1.37 10.93 -6.90
CA ARG A 59 -0.82 11.91 -7.84
C ARG A 59 -1.71 11.97 -9.09
N PRO A 60 -2.35 13.12 -9.38
CA PRO A 60 -3.00 13.30 -10.67
C PRO A 60 -1.93 13.15 -11.75
N ALA A 61 -2.24 12.40 -12.80
CA ALA A 61 -1.35 12.16 -13.95
C ALA A 61 -1.02 13.45 -14.76
N GLY A 62 -1.26 14.65 -14.22
CA GLY A 62 -1.20 15.93 -14.91
C GLY A 62 -0.58 17.04 -14.07
N SER A 63 0.68 16.90 -13.68
CA SER A 63 1.54 18.03 -13.33
C SER A 63 2.84 17.93 -14.11
N ARG A 64 2.71 18.09 -15.43
CA ARG A 64 3.79 18.39 -16.37
C ARG A 64 3.24 19.36 -17.40
#